data_AF-A0A517MYC3-F1
#
_entry.id   AF-A0A517MYC3-F1
#
_cell.length_a   1.000
_cell.length_b   1.000
_cell.length_c   1.000
_cell.angle_alpha   90.00
_cell.angle_beta   90.00
_cell.angle_gamma   90.00
#
_symmetry.space_group_name_H-M   'P 1'
#
loop_
_entity.id
_entity.type
_entity.pdbx_description
1 polymer ?
#
loop_
_entity_poly.entity_id
_entity_poly.type
_entity_poly.pdbx_seq_one_letter_code
_entity_poly.pdbx_strand_id
1 'polypeptide(L)' 'MPNGKPGDHPLTDILHNNLTVYSAEIDQRIRVLVEELPNNSPIYERLHLLLTRYSWDFNKINLELLAKELSVLEQERSG' A
#
# COMPACT_ATOMS: atom_id res chain seq x y z
N MET A 1 -6.15 14.69 0.14
CA MET A 1 -4.88 13.95 0.07
C MET A 1 -4.19 14.06 1.42
N PRO A 2 -3.50 13.01 1.89
CA PRO A 2 -2.64 13.11 3.07
C PRO A 2 -1.70 14.32 2.94
N ASN A 3 -1.45 15.02 4.05
CA ASN A 3 -0.57 16.18 4.17
C ASN A 3 0.92 15.84 3.93
N GLY A 4 1.25 14.57 3.65
CA GLY A 4 2.59 14.16 3.24
C GLY A 4 3.59 14.01 4.39
N LYS A 5 3.13 14.15 5.64
CA LYS A 5 4.00 14.02 6.82
C LYS A 5 4.24 12.55 7.17
N PRO A 6 5.40 12.20 7.76
CA PRO A 6 5.60 10.88 8.34
C PRO A 6 4.47 10.48 9.29
N GLY A 7 3.93 9.28 9.12
CA GLY A 7 2.82 8.75 9.92
C GLY A 7 1.43 9.22 9.50
N ASP A 8 1.31 9.98 8.40
CA ASP A 8 0.02 10.49 7.91
C ASP A 8 -0.70 9.48 7.01
N HIS A 9 0.05 8.66 6.27
CA HIS A 9 -0.51 7.56 5.47
C HIS A 9 0.57 6.52 5.12
N PRO A 10 0.30 5.20 5.21
CA PRO A 10 1.28 4.15 4.89
C PRO A 10 1.89 4.29 3.49
N LEU A 11 1.08 4.61 2.50
CA LEU A 11 1.54 4.87 1.13
C LEU A 11 2.56 6.02 1.07
N THR A 12 2.29 7.13 1.77
CA THR A 12 3.23 8.27 1.85
C THR A 12 4.51 7.84 2.56
N ASP A 13 4.38 7.08 3.64
CA ASP A 13 5.52 6.61 4.41
C ASP A 13 6.43 5.67 3.63
N ILE A 14 5.83 4.76 2.87
CA ILE A 14 6.54 3.85 1.97
C ILE A 14 7.17 4.63 0.81
N LEU A 15 6.41 5.45 0.10
CA LEU A 15 6.87 6.06 -1.15
C LEU A 15 7.75 7.29 -0.95
N HIS A 16 7.34 8.22 -0.07
CA HIS A 16 7.98 9.52 0.09
C HIS A 16 8.98 9.55 1.24
N ASN A 17 8.66 8.90 2.37
CA ASN A 17 9.54 8.88 3.54
C ASN A 17 10.49 7.67 3.55
N ASN A 18 10.32 6.74 2.59
CA ASN A 18 11.12 5.53 2.46
C ASN A 18 11.19 4.68 3.75
N LEU A 19 10.11 4.69 4.53
CA LEU A 19 10.00 3.96 5.79
C LEU A 19 9.56 2.51 5.53
N THR A 20 10.01 1.60 6.40
CA THR A 20 9.45 0.25 6.47
C THR A 20 8.20 0.28 7.35
N VAL A 21 7.04 0.08 6.74
CA VAL A 21 5.72 0.23 7.39
C VAL A 21 5.11 -1.12 7.76
N TYR A 22 5.09 -2.07 6.82
CA TYR A 22 4.53 -3.41 7.07
C TYR A 22 5.63 -4.46 7.15
N SER A 23 6.37 -4.61 6.06
CA SER A 23 7.54 -5.48 5.94
C SER A 23 8.27 -5.12 4.66
N ALA A 24 9.58 -5.41 4.58
CA ALA A 24 10.36 -5.11 3.38
C ALA A 24 9.74 -5.72 2.10
N GLU A 25 9.16 -6.92 2.20
CA GLU A 25 8.49 -7.59 1.08
C GLU A 25 7.19 -6.89 0.67
N ILE A 26 6.30 -6.60 1.63
CA ILE A 26 5.02 -5.96 1.35
C ILE A 26 5.22 -4.53 0.83
N ASP A 27 6.13 -3.78 1.45
CA ASP A 27 6.41 -2.41 1.06
C ASP A 27 7.00 -2.36 -0.35
N GLN A 28 7.83 -3.35 -0.74
CA GLN A 28 8.34 -3.47 -2.10
C GLN A 28 7.22 -3.75 -3.11
N ARG A 29 6.28 -4.64 -2.79
CA ARG A 29 5.11 -4.93 -3.64
C ARG A 29 4.23 -3.68 -3.84
N ILE A 30 4.01 -2.91 -2.79
CA ILE A 30 3.28 -1.64 -2.84
C ILE A 30 3.99 -0.64 -3.77
N ARG A 31 5.32 -0.52 -3.68
CA ARG A 31 6.11 0.35 -4.58
C ARG A 31 5.95 -0.04 -6.03
N VAL A 32 6.10 -1.33 -6.34
CA VAL A 32 5.97 -1.86 -7.72
C VAL A 32 4.57 -1.59 -8.26
N LEU A 33 3.52 -1.84 -7.47
CA LEU A 33 2.16 -1.53 -7.87
C LEU A 33 1.98 -0.04 -8.20
N VAL A 34 2.49 0.86 -7.37
CA VAL A 34 2.32 2.30 -7.59
C VAL A 34 3.15 2.80 -8.76
N GLU A 35 4.38 2.31 -8.95
CA GLU A 35 5.24 2.72 -10.06
C GLU A 35 4.66 2.33 -11.42
N GLU A 36 4.00 1.17 -11.48
CA GLU A 36 3.44 0.63 -12.72
C GLU A 36 1.98 1.07 -12.98
N LEU A 37 1.30 1.65 -11.98
CA LEU A 37 -0.10 2.09 -12.10
C LEU A 37 -0.20 3.62 -12.24
N PRO A 38 -1.03 4.13 -13.18
CA PRO A 38 -1.37 5.55 -13.16
C PRO A 38 -2.13 5.90 -11.88
N ASN A 39 -1.83 7.05 -11.30
CA ASN A 39 -2.45 7.57 -10.05
C ASN A 39 -3.99 7.66 -10.10
N ASN A 40 -4.58 7.67 -11.31
CA ASN A 40 -6.03 7.72 -11.51
C ASN A 40 -6.64 6.35 -11.86
N SER A 41 -5.87 5.26 -11.74
CA SER A 41 -6.38 3.91 -12.01
C SER A 41 -7.28 3.42 -10.86
N PRO A 42 -8.32 2.63 -11.16
CA PRO A 42 -9.17 2.05 -10.13
C PRO A 42 -8.38 1.13 -9.18
N ILE A 43 -7.30 0.51 -9.67
CA ILE A 43 -6.41 -0.34 -8.87
C ILE A 43 -5.63 0.51 -7.86
N TYR A 44 -5.13 1.69 -8.27
CA TYR A 44 -4.46 2.63 -7.38
C TYR A 44 -5.39 3.11 -6.25
N GLU A 45 -6.63 3.48 -6.57
CA GLU A 45 -7.61 3.88 -5.56
C GLU A 45 -7.93 2.73 -4.58
N ARG A 46 -8.07 1.49 -5.08
CA ARG A 46 -8.27 0.32 -4.21
C ARG A 46 -7.08 0.04 -3.31
N LEU A 47 -5.86 0.18 -3.82
CA LEU A 47 -4.64 0.08 -3.03
C LEU A 47 -4.63 1.13 -1.92
N HIS A 48 -4.94 2.39 -2.25
CA HIS A 48 -5.01 3.47 -1.28
C HIS A 48 -6.03 3.18 -0.16
N LEU A 49 -7.23 2.70 -0.51
CA LEU A 49 -8.27 2.30 0.44
C LEU A 49 -7.86 1.10 1.30
N LEU A 50 -7.20 0.10 0.69
CA LEU A 50 -6.66 -1.05 1.39
C LEU A 50 -5.69 -0.60 2.48
N LEU A 51 -4.69 0.20 2.12
CA LEU A 51 -3.66 0.66 3.06
C LEU A 51 -4.24 1.54 4.18
N THR A 52 -5.24 2.39 3.87
CA THR A 52 -5.98 3.16 4.89
C THR A 52 -6.69 2.27 5.91
N ARG A 53 -7.15 1.07 5.52
CA ARG A 53 -7.78 0.12 6.45
C ARG A 53 -6.75 -0.49 7.41
N TYR A 54 -5.53 -0.71 6.95
CA TYR A 54 -4.44 -1.29 7.74
C TYR A 54 -3.59 -0.24 8.49
N SER A 55 -3.89 1.06 8.37
CA SER A 55 -2.98 2.13 8.83
C SER A 55 -3.06 2.49 10.32
N TRP A 56 -4.00 1.94 11.09
CA TRP A 56 -4.32 2.50 12.41
C TRP A 56 -3.86 1.68 13.62
N ASP A 57 -3.45 0.42 13.44
CA ASP A 57 -3.02 -0.41 14.57
C ASP A 57 -2.04 -1.50 14.10
N PHE A 58 -0.75 -1.16 14.10
CA PHE A 58 0.33 -2.07 13.68
C PHE A 58 0.34 -3.42 14.41
N ASN A 59 -0.15 -3.44 15.65
CA ASN A 59 -0.25 -4.66 16.45
C ASN A 59 -1.42 -5.57 16.04
N LYS A 60 -2.32 -5.09 15.16
CA LYS A 60 -3.47 -5.83 14.65
C LYS A 60 -3.42 -6.03 13.14
N ILE A 61 -2.36 -5.58 12.47
CA ILE A 61 -2.19 -5.80 11.04
C ILE A 61 -1.96 -7.28 10.81
N ASN A 62 -2.92 -7.91 10.13
CA ASN A 62 -2.74 -9.25 9.60
C ASN A 62 -1.96 -9.15 8.28
N LEU A 63 -0.64 -9.31 8.36
CA LEU A 63 0.26 -9.23 7.20
C LEU A 63 -0.05 -10.29 6.15
N GLU A 64 -0.52 -11.47 6.54
CA GLU A 64 -0.92 -12.53 5.61
C GLU A 64 -2.16 -12.12 4.81
N LEU A 65 -3.14 -11.48 5.46
CA LEU A 65 -4.33 -10.97 4.79
C LEU A 65 -3.99 -9.81 3.86
N LEU A 66 -3.14 -8.88 4.31
CA LEU A 66 -2.66 -7.78 3.47
C LEU A 66 -1.91 -8.32 2.24
N ALA A 67 -1.03 -9.31 2.42
CA ALA A 67 -0.31 -9.93 1.32
C ALA A 67 -1.24 -10.63 0.31
N LYS A 68 -2.33 -11.27 0.78
CA LYS A 68 -3.35 -11.87 -0.09
C LYS A 68 -4.11 -10.82 -0.88
N GLU A 69 -4.56 -9.75 -0.23
CA GLU A 69 -5.29 -8.66 -0.89
C GLU A 69 -4.40 -7.95 -1.94
N LEU A 70 -3.11 -7.76 -1.65
CA LEU A 70 -2.13 -7.26 -2.62
C LEU A 70 -1.98 -8.20 -3.81
N SER A 71 -1.98 -9.52 -3.61
CA SER A 71 -1.90 -10.48 -4.71
C SER A 71 -3.11 -10.38 -5.65
N VAL A 72 -4.30 -10.09 -5.12
CA VAL A 72 -5.50 -9.85 -5.94
C VAL A 72 -5.31 -8.61 -6.81
N LEU A 73 -4.81 -7.51 -6.23
CA LEU A 73 -4.55 -6.28 -6.98
C LEU A 73 -3.47 -6.46 -8.07
N GLU A 74 -2.42 -7.24 -7.79
CA GLU A 74 -1.39 -7.59 -8.76
C GLU A 74 -1.92 -8.45 -9.93
N GLN A 75 -2.84 -9.37 -9.63
CA GLN A 75 -3.51 -10.18 -10.65
C GLN A 75 -4.45 -9.35 -11.52
N GLU A 76 -5.26 -8.47 -10.91
CA GLU A 76 -6.16 -7.56 -11.62
C GLU A 76 -5.40 -6.57 -12.53
N ARG A 77 -4.17 -6.21 -12.14
CA ARG A 77 -3.28 -5.41 -13.00
C ARG A 77 -2.76 -6.20 -14.21
N SER A 78 -2.57 -7.50 -14.05
CA SER A 78 -1.93 -8.36 -15.05
C SER A 78 -2.92 -8.98 -16.04
N GLY A 79 -4.22 -8.87 -15.79
CA GLY A 79 -5.31 -9.36 -16.65
C GLY A 79 -5.97 -8.24 -17.44
#